data_AF-A0A453ERQ9-F1
#
_entry.id   AF-A0A453ERQ9-F1
#
_cell.length_a   1.000
_cell.length_b   1.000
_cell.length_c   1.000
_cell.angle_alpha   90.00
_cell.angle_beta   90.00
_cell.angle_gamma   90.00
#
_symmetry.space_group_name_H-M   'P 1'
#
loop_
_entity.id
_entity.type
_entity.pdbx_description
1 polymer ?
#
loop_
_entity_poly.entity_id
_entity_poly.type
_entity_poly.pdbx_seq_one_letter_code
_entity_poly.pdbx_strand_id
1 'polypeptide(L)'
;KAYSTPLEDPGISAEEKKLIISETTSGEPVTTIPWGVILSKPPVWALIACHFCHNWGTFILLTWMPTYYNQVLKFNLTESSLFCVLPWLTMAISANVGGWIADTLVSRGTSVTTVRKIMQSIGFLGPAFFLSQLSHIDSPALAVLCMACSQGSDAFSQSGLYSNHQDIGPRYAGVLLGLSNTAGVLAGVFGTAATGYILQHGLP
;
A
#
# COMPACT_ATOMS: atom_id res chain seq x y z
N LYS A 1 8.77 0.08 29.34
CA LYS A 1 9.80 -0.86 28.83
C LYS A 1 9.07 -1.83 27.92
N ALA A 2 9.53 -2.00 26.68
CA ALA A 2 8.99 -3.05 25.80
C ALA A 2 9.74 -4.36 26.12
N TYR A 3 9.00 -5.47 26.21
CA TYR A 3 9.55 -6.80 26.43
C TYR A 3 9.78 -7.50 25.09
N SER A 4 10.75 -8.43 25.02
CA SER A 4 11.16 -9.04 23.74
C SER A 4 10.18 -10.11 23.28
N THR A 5 9.41 -10.67 24.21
CA THR A 5 8.36 -11.65 23.90
C THR A 5 7.07 -11.34 24.67
N PRO A 6 5.90 -11.68 24.13
CA PRO A 6 4.62 -11.61 24.85
C PRO A 6 4.62 -12.44 26.16
N LEU A 7 5.55 -13.40 26.28
CA LEU A 7 5.71 -14.23 27.46
C LEU A 7 6.30 -13.48 28.66
N GLU A 8 7.13 -12.49 28.38
CA GLU A 8 7.88 -11.69 29.36
C GLU A 8 7.10 -10.45 29.82
N ASP A 9 6.01 -10.10 29.14
CA ASP A 9 5.21 -8.93 29.48
C ASP A 9 4.28 -9.21 30.68
N PRO A 10 4.47 -8.52 31.82
CA PRO A 10 3.62 -8.67 32.99
C PRO A 10 2.23 -8.01 32.84
N GLY A 11 2.02 -7.18 31.81
CA GLY A 11 0.75 -6.51 31.53
C GLY A 11 -0.22 -7.33 30.68
N ILE A 12 0.24 -8.43 30.07
CA ILE A 12 -0.60 -9.28 29.21
C ILE A 12 -1.48 -10.21 30.06
N SER A 13 -2.78 -10.20 29.76
CA SER A 13 -3.74 -11.08 30.43
C SER A 13 -3.47 -12.56 30.10
N ALA A 14 -3.79 -13.47 31.04
CA ALA A 14 -3.53 -14.90 30.84
C ALA A 14 -4.26 -15.48 29.61
N GLU A 15 -5.47 -14.98 29.30
CA GLU A 15 -6.26 -15.38 28.13
C GLU A 15 -5.63 -14.91 26.82
N GLU A 16 -5.19 -13.64 26.75
CA GLU A 16 -4.47 -13.09 25.61
C GLU A 16 -3.13 -13.81 25.39
N LYS A 17 -2.41 -14.11 26.48
CA LYS A 17 -1.18 -14.89 26.44
C LYS A 17 -1.39 -16.25 25.80
N LYS A 18 -2.48 -16.94 26.18
CA LYS A 18 -2.84 -18.25 25.64
C LYS A 18 -3.20 -18.18 24.15
N LEU A 19 -3.95 -17.16 23.74
CA LEU A 19 -4.27 -16.90 22.33
C LEU A 19 -3.00 -16.68 21.49
N ILE A 20 -2.13 -15.76 21.92
CA ILE A 20 -0.89 -15.43 21.19
C ILE A 20 0.02 -16.65 21.05
N ILE A 21 0.19 -17.44 22.12
CA ILE A 21 1.01 -18.67 22.07
C ILE A 21 0.41 -19.69 21.10
N SER A 22 -0.92 -19.82 21.07
CA SER A 22 -1.59 -20.78 20.21
C SER A 22 -1.49 -20.44 18.71
N GLU A 23 -1.30 -19.16 18.37
CA GLU A 23 -1.20 -18.68 16.98
C GLU A 23 0.23 -18.43 16.49
N THR A 24 1.23 -18.36 17.39
CA THR A 24 2.63 -18.08 17.03
C THR A 24 3.30 -19.29 16.36
N THR A 25 3.75 -19.16 15.11
CA THR A 25 4.19 -20.31 14.29
C THR A 25 5.65 -20.77 14.51
N SER A 26 6.53 -20.01 15.17
CA SER A 26 7.78 -20.53 15.77
C SER A 26 8.51 -19.43 16.54
N GLY A 27 8.89 -19.68 17.80
CA GLY A 27 9.71 -18.76 18.60
C GLY A 27 11.21 -18.78 18.26
N GLU A 28 11.64 -19.62 17.33
CA GLU A 28 13.06 -19.70 16.96
C GLU A 28 13.46 -18.59 15.97
N PRO A 29 14.55 -17.87 16.25
CA PRO A 29 15.04 -16.83 15.36
C PRO A 29 15.35 -17.41 13.97
N VAL A 30 15.10 -16.61 12.92
CA VAL A 30 15.45 -16.98 11.55
C VAL A 30 16.97 -16.96 11.41
N THR A 31 17.61 -18.14 11.43
CA THR A 31 19.07 -18.29 11.33
C THR A 31 19.57 -18.41 9.89
N THR A 32 18.73 -18.88 8.97
CA THR A 32 19.09 -19.04 7.56
C THR A 32 17.87 -18.80 6.66
N ILE A 33 18.07 -18.04 5.59
CA ILE A 33 17.03 -17.69 4.62
C ILE A 33 17.16 -18.61 3.40
N PRO A 34 16.16 -19.47 3.11
CA PRO A 34 16.22 -20.37 1.96
C PRO A 34 15.84 -19.65 0.66
N TRP A 35 16.73 -18.77 0.17
CA TRP A 35 16.48 -17.90 -0.99
C TRP A 35 15.98 -18.64 -2.24
N GLY A 36 16.59 -19.77 -2.58
CA GLY A 36 16.19 -20.56 -3.75
C GLY A 36 14.75 -21.06 -3.67
N VAL A 37 14.27 -21.41 -2.47
CA VAL A 37 12.88 -21.85 -2.25
C VAL A 37 11.93 -20.66 -2.28
N ILE A 38 12.29 -19.54 -1.64
CA ILE A 38 11.45 -18.34 -1.60
C ILE A 38 11.24 -17.79 -3.01
N LEU A 39 12.33 -17.61 -3.76
CA LEU A 39 12.30 -17.04 -5.11
C LEU A 39 11.74 -18.00 -6.15
N SER A 40 11.57 -19.30 -5.85
CA SER A 40 10.89 -20.23 -6.76
C SER A 40 9.36 -20.16 -6.68
N LYS A 41 8.79 -19.43 -5.70
CA LYS A 41 7.33 -19.41 -5.47
C LYS A 41 6.64 -18.30 -6.28
N PRO A 42 5.64 -18.61 -7.12
CA PRO A 42 4.89 -17.60 -7.87
C PRO A 42 4.26 -16.48 -7.01
N PRO A 43 3.69 -16.75 -5.82
CA PRO A 43 3.13 -15.70 -4.96
C PRO A 43 4.15 -14.61 -4.56
N VAL A 44 5.43 -14.96 -4.45
CA VAL A 44 6.49 -14.00 -4.10
C VAL A 44 6.71 -13.01 -5.24
N TRP A 45 6.76 -13.49 -6.49
CA TRP A 45 6.88 -12.62 -7.66
C TRP A 45 5.64 -11.76 -7.88
N ALA A 46 4.44 -12.31 -7.68
CA ALA A 46 3.21 -11.53 -7.71
C ALA A 46 3.26 -10.39 -6.69
N LEU A 47 3.74 -10.67 -5.48
CA LEU A 47 3.90 -9.66 -4.44
C LEU A 47 4.90 -8.57 -4.83
N ILE A 48 6.07 -8.94 -5.37
CA ILE A 48 7.09 -8.00 -5.85
C ILE A 48 6.51 -7.09 -6.93
N ALA A 49 5.81 -7.66 -7.92
CA ALA A 49 5.21 -6.90 -9.01
C ALA A 49 4.09 -5.96 -8.51
N CYS A 50 3.25 -6.41 -7.58
CA CYS A 50 2.23 -5.57 -6.96
C CYS A 50 2.86 -4.40 -6.19
N HIS A 51 3.89 -4.66 -5.38
CA HIS A 51 4.55 -3.60 -4.61
C HIS A 51 5.27 -2.59 -5.52
N PHE A 52 5.90 -3.07 -6.60
CA PHE A 52 6.48 -2.23 -7.64
C PHE A 52 5.41 -1.30 -8.25
N CYS A 53 4.29 -1.85 -8.71
CA CYS A 53 3.23 -1.07 -9.35
C CYS A 53 2.57 -0.06 -8.40
N HIS A 54 2.27 -0.48 -7.16
CA HIS A 54 1.72 0.41 -6.14
C HIS A 54 2.65 1.59 -5.87
N ASN A 55 3.93 1.33 -5.55
CA ASN A 55 4.87 2.40 -5.23
C ASN A 55 5.17 3.30 -6.43
N TRP A 56 5.16 2.77 -7.67
CA TRP A 56 5.27 3.59 -8.86
C TRP A 56 4.21 4.70 -8.89
N GLY A 57 2.93 4.34 -8.70
CA GLY A 57 1.83 5.31 -8.67
C GLY A 57 1.93 6.26 -7.48
N THR A 58 2.19 5.73 -6.29
CA THR A 58 2.26 6.50 -5.04
C THR A 58 3.38 7.54 -5.08
N PHE A 59 4.59 7.17 -5.53
CA PHE A 59 5.71 8.11 -5.60
C PHE A 59 5.54 9.16 -6.70
N ILE A 60 4.92 8.81 -7.83
CA ILE A 60 4.58 9.79 -8.87
C ILE A 60 3.63 10.84 -8.29
N LEU A 61 2.55 10.41 -7.64
CA LEU A 61 1.59 11.33 -7.05
C LEU A 61 2.23 12.13 -5.91
N LEU A 62 3.02 11.52 -5.04
CA LEU A 62 3.75 12.22 -3.98
C LEU A 62 4.65 13.33 -4.52
N THR A 63 5.34 13.06 -5.63
CA THR A 63 6.32 14.00 -6.20
C THR A 63 5.65 15.09 -7.04
N TRP A 64 4.69 14.72 -7.88
CA TRP A 64 4.17 15.58 -8.94
C TRP A 64 2.79 16.18 -8.66
N MET A 65 2.06 15.69 -7.65
CA MET A 65 0.74 16.25 -7.29
C MET A 65 0.81 17.73 -6.88
N PRO A 66 1.78 18.19 -6.06
CA PRO A 66 1.88 19.62 -5.74
C PRO A 66 2.14 20.47 -6.98
N THR A 67 2.99 19.98 -7.89
CA THR A 67 3.26 20.62 -9.19
C THR A 67 2.02 20.67 -10.07
N TYR A 68 1.23 19.60 -10.12
CA TYR A 68 -0.03 19.56 -10.85
C TYR A 68 -1.04 20.58 -10.29
N TYR A 69 -1.20 20.64 -8.97
CA TYR A 69 -2.08 21.62 -8.31
C TYR A 69 -1.65 23.06 -8.57
N ASN A 70 -0.35 23.32 -8.56
CA ASN A 70 0.15 24.66 -8.81
C ASN A 70 0.09 25.06 -10.30
N GLN A 71 0.61 24.23 -11.18
CA GLN A 71 0.81 24.58 -12.59
C GLN A 71 -0.43 24.36 -13.44
N VAL A 72 -1.24 23.33 -13.15
CA VAL A 72 -2.45 23.00 -13.92
C VAL A 72 -3.68 23.59 -13.28
N LEU A 73 -3.91 23.31 -11.99
CA LEU A 73 -5.10 23.82 -11.27
C LEU A 73 -4.99 25.28 -10.84
N LYS A 74 -3.82 25.90 -11.04
CA LYS A 74 -3.52 27.31 -10.75
C LYS A 74 -3.65 27.71 -9.28
N PHE A 75 -3.57 26.75 -8.36
CA PHE A 75 -3.46 27.04 -6.94
C PHE A 75 -2.11 27.68 -6.62
N ASN A 76 -2.06 28.57 -5.63
CA ASN A 76 -0.77 29.07 -5.15
C ASN A 76 -0.02 27.97 -4.37
N LEU A 77 1.24 28.22 -4.00
CA LEU A 77 2.08 27.20 -3.34
C LEU A 77 1.48 26.72 -2.00
N THR A 78 0.92 27.64 -1.21
CA THR A 78 0.29 27.35 0.08
C THR A 78 -0.97 26.51 -0.12
N GLU A 79 -1.85 26.93 -1.03
CA GLU A 79 -3.06 26.19 -1.39
C GLU A 79 -2.74 24.81 -1.93
N SER A 80 -1.78 24.69 -2.84
CA SER A 80 -1.35 23.40 -3.41
C SER A 80 -0.93 22.43 -2.32
N SER A 81 -0.14 22.92 -1.35
CA SER A 81 0.31 22.11 -0.21
C SER A 81 -0.86 21.70 0.69
N LEU A 82 -1.78 22.61 1.00
CA LEU A 82 -2.96 22.34 1.83
C LEU A 82 -3.92 21.35 1.15
N PHE A 83 -4.20 21.52 -0.14
CA PHE A 83 -5.08 20.62 -0.88
C PHE A 83 -4.45 19.24 -1.13
N CYS A 84 -3.12 19.14 -1.22
CA CYS A 84 -2.44 17.83 -1.31
C CYS A 84 -2.69 16.98 -0.05
N VAL A 85 -2.98 17.58 1.10
CA VAL A 85 -3.31 16.82 2.32
C VAL A 85 -4.60 16.01 2.14
N LEU A 86 -5.56 16.49 1.35
CA LEU A 86 -6.89 15.86 1.24
C LEU A 86 -6.83 14.43 0.67
N PRO A 87 -6.13 14.14 -0.45
CA PRO A 87 -5.98 12.77 -0.92
C PRO A 87 -5.30 11.84 0.09
N TRP A 88 -4.22 12.28 0.74
CA TRP A 88 -3.50 11.46 1.73
C TRP A 88 -4.32 11.21 3.00
N LEU A 89 -5.09 12.21 3.46
CA LEU A 89 -6.01 12.06 4.57
C LEU A 89 -7.14 11.08 4.22
N THR A 90 -7.67 11.18 2.99
CA THR A 90 -8.69 10.25 2.49
C THR A 90 -8.13 8.83 2.44
N MET A 91 -6.90 8.65 1.95
CA MET A 91 -6.21 7.35 1.98
C MET A 91 -6.11 6.80 3.40
N ALA A 92 -5.71 7.62 4.39
CA ALA A 92 -5.59 7.18 5.78
C ALA A 92 -6.93 6.70 6.37
N ILE A 93 -8.02 7.44 6.11
CA ILE A 93 -9.37 7.05 6.56
C ILE A 93 -9.82 5.77 5.83
N SER A 94 -9.67 5.73 4.51
CA SER A 94 -10.06 4.59 3.68
C SER A 94 -9.28 3.32 3.98
N ALA A 95 -8.02 3.42 4.43
CA ALA A 95 -7.22 2.25 4.82
C ALA A 95 -7.87 1.49 5.99
N ASN A 96 -8.38 2.22 6.99
CA ASN A 96 -9.08 1.64 8.13
C ASN A 96 -10.39 0.98 7.69
N VAL A 97 -11.14 1.64 6.81
CA VAL A 97 -12.38 1.08 6.24
C VAL A 97 -12.08 -0.17 5.43
N GLY A 98 -11.03 -0.17 4.61
CA GLY A 98 -10.59 -1.32 3.84
C GLY A 98 -10.16 -2.50 4.71
N GLY A 99 -9.47 -2.23 5.83
CA GLY A 99 -9.15 -3.23 6.87
C GLY A 99 -10.41 -3.85 7.46
N TRP A 100 -11.33 -3.01 7.94
CA TRP A 100 -12.59 -3.48 8.51
C TRP A 100 -13.43 -4.29 7.52
N ILE A 101 -13.51 -3.88 6.25
CA ILE A 101 -14.19 -4.65 5.20
C ILE A 101 -13.49 -6.00 5.00
N ALA A 102 -12.17 -6.03 4.92
CA ALA A 102 -11.41 -7.27 4.75
C ALA A 102 -11.65 -8.25 5.90
N ASP A 103 -11.57 -7.78 7.14
CA ASP A 103 -11.79 -8.59 8.35
C ASP A 103 -13.24 -9.10 8.43
N THR A 104 -14.20 -8.26 8.03
CA THR A 104 -15.61 -8.64 7.96
C THR A 104 -15.85 -9.73 6.90
N LEU A 105 -15.19 -9.66 5.74
CA LEU A 105 -15.32 -10.69 4.71
C LEU A 105 -14.69 -12.02 5.15
N VAL A 106 -13.54 -11.97 5.81
CA VAL A 106 -12.87 -13.15 6.36
C VAL A 106 -13.72 -13.80 7.45
N SER A 107 -14.23 -13.02 8.41
CA SER A 107 -15.10 -13.53 9.49
C SER A 107 -16.42 -14.12 9.01
N ARG A 108 -16.91 -13.69 7.84
CA ARG A 108 -18.08 -14.29 7.15
C ARG A 108 -17.75 -15.57 6.37
N GLY A 109 -16.51 -16.04 6.41
CA GLY A 109 -16.08 -17.29 5.78
C GLY A 109 -15.51 -17.13 4.37
N THR A 110 -15.25 -15.91 3.90
CA THR A 110 -14.54 -15.72 2.62
C THR A 110 -13.06 -16.07 2.82
N SER A 111 -12.47 -16.84 1.88
CA SER A 111 -11.04 -17.20 2.01
C SER A 111 -10.15 -15.95 2.02
N VAL A 112 -9.11 -15.96 2.85
CA VAL A 112 -8.15 -14.84 2.97
C VAL A 112 -7.57 -14.48 1.61
N THR A 113 -7.16 -15.48 0.82
CA THR A 113 -6.62 -15.26 -0.55
C THR A 113 -7.62 -14.54 -1.46
N THR A 114 -8.90 -14.89 -1.42
CA THR A 114 -9.93 -14.20 -2.19
C THR A 114 -10.08 -12.75 -1.73
N VAL A 115 -10.11 -12.52 -0.41
CA VAL A 115 -10.20 -11.16 0.15
C VAL A 115 -9.00 -10.31 -0.28
N ARG A 116 -7.76 -10.82 -0.16
CA ARG A 116 -6.55 -10.10 -0.60
C ARG A 116 -6.62 -9.73 -2.08
N LYS A 117 -7.07 -10.64 -2.93
CA LYS A 117 -7.23 -10.38 -4.38
C LYS A 117 -8.29 -9.31 -4.66
N ILE A 118 -9.43 -9.34 -3.97
CA ILE A 118 -10.48 -8.32 -4.12
C ILE A 118 -9.94 -6.96 -3.69
N MET A 119 -9.34 -6.87 -2.50
CA MET A 119 -8.78 -5.61 -1.98
C MET A 119 -7.69 -5.06 -2.91
N GLN A 120 -6.80 -5.92 -3.41
CA GLN A 120 -5.76 -5.51 -4.36
C GLN A 120 -6.34 -5.06 -5.71
N SER A 121 -7.41 -5.71 -6.18
CA SER A 121 -8.07 -5.33 -7.44
C SER A 121 -8.71 -3.95 -7.33
N ILE A 122 -9.39 -3.66 -6.20
CA ILE A 122 -9.93 -2.32 -5.91
C ILE A 122 -8.78 -1.30 -5.85
N GLY A 123 -7.70 -1.66 -5.15
CA GLY A 123 -6.50 -0.84 -4.98
C GLY A 123 -5.78 -0.48 -6.29
N PHE A 124 -5.95 -1.24 -7.36
CA PHE A 124 -5.36 -0.91 -8.67
C PHE A 124 -6.37 -0.35 -9.68
N LEU A 125 -7.55 -0.95 -9.77
CA LEU A 125 -8.56 -0.52 -10.74
C LEU A 125 -9.18 0.82 -10.36
N GLY A 126 -9.35 1.08 -9.06
CA GLY A 126 -9.89 2.35 -8.55
C GLY A 126 -9.00 3.54 -8.96
N PRO A 127 -7.71 3.56 -8.56
CA PRO A 127 -6.80 4.63 -8.97
C PRO A 127 -6.67 4.76 -10.48
N ALA A 128 -6.55 3.64 -11.22
CA ALA A 128 -6.47 3.67 -12.68
C ALA A 128 -7.70 4.35 -13.30
N PHE A 129 -8.90 4.03 -12.81
CA PHE A 129 -10.14 4.66 -13.25
C PHE A 129 -10.13 6.17 -12.94
N PHE A 130 -9.94 6.57 -11.68
CA PHE A 130 -10.00 7.98 -11.31
C PHE A 130 -8.92 8.83 -12.01
N LEU A 131 -7.67 8.35 -12.07
CA LEU A 131 -6.60 9.06 -12.76
C LEU A 131 -6.84 9.18 -14.28
N SER A 132 -7.49 8.19 -14.92
CA SER A 132 -7.89 8.33 -16.33
C SER A 132 -8.93 9.43 -16.53
N GLN A 133 -9.86 9.59 -15.58
CA GLN A 133 -10.90 10.62 -15.64
C GLN A 133 -10.35 12.02 -15.36
N LEU A 134 -9.23 12.13 -14.63
CA LEU A 134 -8.62 13.42 -14.28
C LEU A 134 -8.35 14.31 -15.50
N SER A 135 -7.96 13.72 -16.64
CA SER A 135 -7.71 14.45 -17.90
C SER A 135 -8.95 15.09 -18.54
N HIS A 136 -10.15 14.69 -18.10
CA HIS A 136 -11.44 15.16 -18.62
C HIS A 136 -12.13 16.15 -17.67
N ILE A 137 -11.48 16.54 -16.57
CA ILE A 137 -12.06 17.39 -15.53
C ILE A 137 -11.46 18.80 -15.63
N ASP A 138 -12.32 19.79 -15.94
CA ASP A 138 -11.90 21.19 -16.04
C ASP A 138 -11.98 21.94 -14.70
N SER A 139 -12.71 21.41 -13.72
CA SER A 139 -12.91 22.06 -12.41
C SER A 139 -11.83 21.65 -11.41
N PRO A 140 -11.08 22.61 -10.82
CA PRO A 140 -10.08 22.32 -9.80
C PRO A 140 -10.62 21.53 -8.61
N ALA A 141 -11.83 21.85 -8.14
CA ALA A 141 -12.44 21.16 -7.01
C ALA A 141 -12.75 19.69 -7.35
N LEU A 142 -13.24 19.42 -8.57
CA LEU A 142 -13.49 18.05 -9.03
C LEU A 142 -12.19 17.28 -9.27
N ALA A 143 -11.12 17.94 -9.72
CA ALA A 143 -9.81 17.32 -9.88
C ALA A 143 -9.22 16.88 -8.53
N VAL A 144 -9.32 17.73 -7.50
CA VAL A 144 -8.91 17.39 -6.12
C VAL A 144 -9.76 16.24 -5.57
N LEU A 145 -11.08 16.26 -5.79
CA LEU A 145 -11.97 15.18 -5.38
C LEU A 145 -11.61 13.86 -6.08
N CYS A 146 -11.32 13.92 -7.38
CA CYS A 146 -10.91 12.77 -8.18
C CYS A 146 -9.59 12.16 -7.67
N MET A 147 -8.60 13.00 -7.36
CA MET A 147 -7.35 12.58 -6.71
C MET A 147 -7.61 11.94 -5.34
N ALA A 148 -8.52 12.51 -4.56
CA ALA A 148 -8.89 11.95 -3.26
C ALA A 148 -9.58 10.59 -3.38
N CYS A 149 -10.49 10.41 -4.34
CA CYS A 149 -11.11 9.12 -4.64
C CYS A 149 -10.08 8.10 -5.16
N SER A 150 -9.11 8.53 -5.97
CA SER A 150 -7.99 7.70 -6.41
C SER A 150 -7.21 7.18 -5.19
N GLN A 151 -6.73 8.06 -4.32
CA GLN A 151 -5.94 7.67 -3.15
C GLN A 151 -6.76 6.90 -2.10
N GLY A 152 -8.04 7.23 -1.94
CA GLY A 152 -8.96 6.48 -1.10
C GLY A 152 -9.16 5.04 -1.59
N SER A 153 -9.22 4.83 -2.91
CA SER A 153 -9.31 3.48 -3.49
C SER A 153 -8.00 2.72 -3.38
N ASP A 154 -6.86 3.38 -3.62
CA ASP A 154 -5.52 2.80 -3.47
C ASP A 154 -5.28 2.30 -2.04
N ALA A 155 -5.87 2.95 -1.04
CA ALA A 155 -5.78 2.53 0.37
C ALA A 155 -6.18 1.06 0.61
N PHE A 156 -7.03 0.48 -0.24
CA PHE A 156 -7.42 -0.94 -0.16
C PHE A 156 -6.25 -1.88 -0.45
N SER A 157 -5.22 -1.42 -1.17
CA SER A 157 -3.94 -2.13 -1.34
C SER A 157 -3.24 -2.36 0.01
N GLN A 158 -3.53 -1.59 1.06
CA GLN A 158 -2.96 -1.84 2.40
C GLN A 158 -3.41 -3.21 2.94
N SER A 159 -4.71 -3.48 2.89
CA SER A 159 -5.31 -4.75 3.31
C SER A 159 -5.10 -5.90 2.32
N GLY A 160 -4.72 -5.57 1.08
CA GLY A 160 -4.41 -6.52 0.01
C GLY A 160 -2.96 -6.97 0.01
N LEU A 161 -2.02 -6.04 -0.12
CA LEU A 161 -0.58 -6.27 -0.29
C LEU A 161 0.12 -6.57 1.04
N TYR A 162 -0.01 -5.69 2.03
CA TYR A 162 0.85 -5.73 3.23
C TYR A 162 0.47 -6.85 4.20
N SER A 163 -0.81 -7.22 4.27
CA SER A 163 -1.24 -8.41 5.01
C SER A 163 -0.77 -9.71 4.35
N ASN A 164 -0.57 -9.70 3.02
CA ASN A 164 -0.28 -10.91 2.25
C ASN A 164 1.13 -11.47 2.51
N HIS A 165 2.09 -10.65 2.99
CA HIS A 165 3.42 -11.15 3.38
C HIS A 165 3.33 -12.17 4.52
N GLN A 166 2.49 -11.87 5.52
CA GLN A 166 2.22 -12.76 6.65
C GLN A 166 1.46 -14.01 6.18
N ASP A 167 0.49 -13.84 5.28
CA ASP A 167 -0.30 -14.96 4.74
C ASP A 167 0.57 -15.94 3.90
N ILE A 168 1.56 -15.44 3.15
CA ILE A 168 2.44 -16.26 2.29
C ILE A 168 3.53 -16.97 3.08
N GLY A 169 4.10 -16.30 4.08
CA GLY A 169 5.23 -16.84 4.82
C GLY A 169 5.37 -16.20 6.19
N PRO A 170 4.59 -16.62 7.20
CA PRO A 170 4.58 -15.98 8.53
C PRO A 170 5.99 -15.88 9.13
N ARG A 171 6.79 -16.95 9.01
CA ARG A 171 8.18 -17.00 9.50
C ARG A 171 9.13 -16.06 8.75
N TYR A 172 8.86 -15.76 7.48
CA TYR A 172 9.73 -14.97 6.60
C TYR A 172 9.08 -13.66 6.15
N ALA A 173 7.98 -13.23 6.78
CA ALA A 173 7.18 -12.11 6.32
C ALA A 173 7.98 -10.80 6.25
N GLY A 174 8.88 -10.57 7.23
CA GLY A 174 9.81 -9.43 7.20
C GLY A 174 10.79 -9.48 6.02
N VAL A 175 11.29 -10.67 5.65
CA VAL A 175 12.17 -10.85 4.49
C VAL A 175 11.40 -10.59 3.19
N LEU A 176 10.18 -11.11 3.08
CA LEU A 176 9.30 -10.87 1.94
C LEU A 176 8.95 -9.38 1.80
N LEU A 177 8.69 -8.70 2.93
CA LEU A 177 8.41 -7.26 2.94
C LEU A 177 9.62 -6.48 2.46
N GLY A 178 10.81 -6.77 3.00
CA GLY A 178 12.06 -6.15 2.57
C GLY A 178 12.30 -6.32 1.06
N LEU A 179 12.22 -7.54 0.56
CA LEU A 179 12.44 -7.86 -0.86
C LEU A 179 11.50 -7.08 -1.79
N SER A 180 10.20 -7.10 -1.48
CA SER A 180 9.20 -6.40 -2.28
C SER A 180 9.28 -4.88 -2.16
N ASN A 181 9.58 -4.36 -0.97
CA ASN A 181 9.77 -2.94 -0.75
C ASN A 181 11.00 -2.41 -1.50
N THR A 182 12.09 -3.17 -1.59
CA THR A 182 13.24 -2.79 -2.41
C THR A 182 12.83 -2.58 -3.87
N ALA A 183 12.05 -3.50 -4.45
CA ALA A 183 11.50 -3.32 -5.79
C ALA A 183 10.57 -2.10 -5.88
N GLY A 184 9.72 -1.89 -4.87
CA GLY A 184 8.84 -0.72 -4.77
C GLY A 184 9.60 0.62 -4.73
N VAL A 185 10.67 0.72 -3.96
CA VAL A 185 11.51 1.93 -3.90
C VAL A 185 12.19 2.20 -5.24
N LEU A 186 12.71 1.15 -5.90
CA LEU A 186 13.25 1.28 -7.26
C LEU A 186 12.19 1.79 -8.24
N ALA A 187 10.95 1.28 -8.13
CA ALA A 187 9.82 1.77 -8.92
C ALA A 187 9.59 3.27 -8.72
N GLY A 188 9.66 3.74 -7.48
CA GLY A 188 9.54 5.17 -7.16
C GLY A 188 10.64 6.01 -7.81
N VAL A 189 11.90 5.58 -7.70
CA VAL A 189 13.03 6.29 -8.31
C VAL A 189 12.88 6.37 -9.83
N PHE A 190 12.60 5.24 -10.48
CA PHE A 190 12.45 5.22 -11.95
C PHE A 190 11.19 5.95 -12.41
N GLY A 191 10.07 5.78 -11.72
CA GLY A 191 8.79 6.40 -12.10
C GLY A 191 8.79 7.92 -11.96
N THR A 192 9.40 8.44 -10.91
CA THR A 192 9.54 9.89 -10.72
C THR A 192 10.49 10.51 -11.73
N ALA A 193 11.64 9.86 -12.00
CA ALA A 193 12.59 10.30 -13.02
C ALA A 193 11.98 10.26 -14.44
N ALA A 194 11.27 9.18 -14.78
CA ALA A 194 10.60 9.03 -16.07
C ALA A 194 9.52 10.10 -16.27
N THR A 195 8.69 10.36 -15.24
CA THR A 195 7.68 11.43 -15.29
C THR A 195 8.32 12.80 -15.51
N GLY A 196 9.44 13.08 -14.83
CA GLY A 196 10.19 14.32 -15.04
C GLY A 196 10.72 14.48 -16.46
N TYR A 197 11.26 13.40 -17.03
CA TYR A 197 11.71 13.39 -18.43
C TYR A 197 10.56 13.66 -19.40
N ILE A 198 9.41 13.00 -19.20
CA ILE A 198 8.19 13.19 -19.99
C ILE A 198 7.70 14.64 -19.89
N LEU A 199 7.69 15.23 -18.69
CA LEU A 199 7.23 16.61 -18.51
C LEU A 199 8.14 17.63 -19.24
N GLN A 200 9.44 17.37 -19.30
CA GLN A 200 10.41 18.27 -19.96
C GLN A 200 10.42 18.16 -21.48
N HIS A 201 10.17 16.96 -22.04
CA HIS A 201 10.33 16.69 -23.48
C HIS A 201 9.04 16.31 -24.22
N GLY A 202 7.97 16.00 -23.48
CA GLY A 202 6.71 15.45 -24.01
C GLY A 202 5.58 16.46 -24.18
N LEU A 203 5.77 17.72 -23.79
CA LEU A 203 4.83 18.80 -24.10
C LEU A 203 5.27 19.49 -25.41
N PRO A 204 4.44 19.53 -26.46
CA PRO A 204 4.59 20.52 -27.52
C PRO A 204 4.32 21.95 -27.01
#